data_AF-A0A0D8HJD0-F1
#
_entry.id   AF-A0A0D8HJD0-F1
#
_cell.length_a   1.000
_cell.length_b   1.000
_cell.length_c   1.000
_cell.angle_alpha   90.00
_cell.angle_beta   90.00
_cell.angle_gamma   90.00
#
_symmetry.space_group_name_H-M   'P 1'
#
loop_
_entity.id
_entity.type
_entity.pdbx_description
1 polymer ?
#
loop_
_entity_poly.entity_id
_entity_poly.type
_entity_poly.pdbx_seq_one_letter_code
_entity_poly.pdbx_strand_id
1 'polypeptide(L)'
;MTINYLVDRYHESLVHRYLELVQHGPDYIHRITDTVQINGDTVNRSLSVDLTIPDDLPEPNAKTGEPRRSRSSLSLVPLMRGRRGRLFDNLNVTSASGTSLSVLAQEENKLLASLMLETQFRKIVPANIGNLEPNFDTVWKIGQTISNIPYMEPPIAKIIFDKYFGNTDQLKMIGITDDNMTDLRKLAEFFVYSFLTTAEVTAGPLEKVLIKYSYDSKYRDDAQYRDDFETPNLISRMRMLLGQSPYSLRFRIPLAFNAQSYHFRMDAPPNCYCAVQRVLARSGTALTGPDGNPVHHLEEWEPPHKRVQYRSTTAHPTIYAHIYIHGLHKVDHEPLFARVIFYEIPPGSIGTVTIISSITAFALLVLTIVFHWLVAAPSGQPAIAGLVVALPATAAFWLQPTFEKRDLVTAPLSSRVGLLASGGVAYASALLLVVADAFSPVPKPLLWVLQGIMTVLAGLGIYIGVKLALICRHNIATFRKIKN
;
A
#
# COMPACT_ATOMS: atom_id res chain seq x y z
N MET A 1 14.89 32.02 -11.31
CA MET A 1 13.98 32.51 -10.26
C MET A 1 14.84 32.75 -9.02
N THR A 2 14.92 33.99 -8.54
CA THR A 2 15.78 34.35 -7.39
C THR A 2 15.07 34.06 -6.08
N ILE A 3 15.80 33.63 -5.04
CA ILE A 3 15.25 33.34 -3.70
C ILE A 3 14.41 34.50 -3.16
N ASN A 4 14.84 35.74 -3.42
CA ASN A 4 14.13 36.96 -3.01
C ASN A 4 12.68 37.01 -3.55
N TYR A 5 12.45 36.58 -4.80
CA TYR A 5 11.10 36.55 -5.37
C TYR A 5 10.16 35.61 -4.60
N LEU A 6 10.68 34.48 -4.13
CA LEU A 6 9.87 33.50 -3.40
C LEU A 6 9.60 33.94 -1.96
N VAL A 7 10.55 34.61 -1.32
CA VAL A 7 10.35 35.23 0.00
C VAL A 7 9.29 36.34 -0.08
N ASP A 8 9.33 37.17 -1.13
CA ASP A 8 8.30 38.20 -1.36
C ASP A 8 6.93 37.59 -1.67
N ARG A 9 6.90 36.42 -2.32
CA ARG A 9 5.66 35.69 -2.64
C ARG A 9 4.99 35.08 -1.42
N TYR A 10 5.77 34.57 -0.46
CA TYR A 10 5.25 33.90 0.74
C TYR A 10 5.33 34.80 1.96
N HIS A 11 4.32 35.66 2.12
CA HIS A 11 4.17 36.48 3.32
C HIS A 11 4.18 35.63 4.60
N GLU A 12 4.67 36.21 5.70
CA GLU A 12 4.79 35.54 7.00
C GLU A 12 3.46 34.92 7.48
N SER A 13 2.34 35.63 7.28
CA SER A 13 0.99 35.12 7.58
C SER A 13 0.63 33.85 6.79
N LEU A 14 1.07 33.74 5.53
CA LEU A 14 0.85 32.55 4.71
C LEU A 14 1.68 31.36 5.21
N VAL A 15 2.95 31.58 5.55
CA VAL A 15 3.82 30.57 6.17
C VAL A 15 3.23 30.10 7.50
N HIS A 16 2.71 31.03 8.31
CA HIS A 16 2.05 30.71 9.57
C HIS A 16 0.83 29.81 9.37
N ARG A 17 -0.11 30.17 8.49
CA ARG A 17 -1.28 29.31 8.19
C ARG A 17 -0.88 27.94 7.69
N TYR A 18 0.15 27.87 6.84
CA TYR A 18 0.66 26.60 6.34
C TYR A 18 1.24 25.73 7.47
N LEU A 19 1.99 26.35 8.38
CA LEU A 19 2.58 25.71 9.55
C LEU A 19 1.50 25.18 10.51
N GLU A 20 0.43 25.95 10.75
CA GLU A 20 -0.76 25.51 11.48
C GLU A 20 -1.39 24.26 10.86
N LEU A 21 -1.56 24.22 9.53
CA LEU A 21 -2.07 23.02 8.85
C LEU A 21 -1.15 21.80 9.00
N VAL A 22 0.16 22.00 9.04
CA VAL A 22 1.14 20.90 9.14
C VAL A 22 1.20 20.33 10.56
N GLN A 23 1.17 21.20 11.58
CA GLN A 23 1.32 20.82 13.00
C GLN A 23 -0.02 20.47 13.66
N HIS A 24 -1.08 21.20 13.34
CA HIS A 24 -2.42 21.10 13.93
C HIS A 24 -3.46 20.65 12.89
N GLY A 25 -3.04 19.85 11.90
CA GLY A 25 -3.90 19.32 10.85
C GLY A 25 -5.29 18.84 11.31
N PRO A 26 -5.42 18.09 12.42
CA PRO A 26 -6.73 17.62 12.90
C PRO A 26 -7.74 18.71 13.27
N ASP A 27 -7.29 19.91 13.63
CA ASP A 27 -8.19 21.02 13.96
C ASP A 27 -8.81 21.63 12.70
N TYR A 28 -8.14 21.47 11.55
CA TYR A 28 -8.49 22.09 10.29
C TYR A 28 -8.96 21.10 9.22
N ILE A 29 -8.50 19.85 9.26
CA ILE A 29 -8.81 18.80 8.29
C ILE A 29 -9.94 17.93 8.85
N HIS A 30 -11.15 18.17 8.36
CA HIS A 30 -12.36 17.49 8.81
C HIS A 30 -12.41 16.05 8.33
N ARG A 31 -12.04 15.82 7.07
CA ARG A 31 -12.21 14.52 6.43
C ARG A 31 -11.18 14.26 5.35
N ILE A 32 -10.64 13.05 5.36
CA ILE A 32 -9.85 12.51 4.27
C ILE A 32 -10.53 11.25 3.74
N THR A 33 -10.71 11.19 2.42
CA THR A 33 -11.13 9.97 1.71
C THR A 33 -9.99 9.51 0.83
N ASP A 34 -9.45 8.33 1.08
CA ASP A 34 -8.34 7.71 0.37
C ASP A 34 -8.87 6.49 -0.39
N THR A 35 -8.97 6.62 -1.70
CA THR A 35 -9.41 5.55 -2.60
C THR A 35 -8.21 4.93 -3.28
N VAL A 36 -8.08 3.62 -3.17
CA VAL A 36 -6.95 2.87 -3.70
C VAL A 36 -7.41 1.92 -4.80
N GLN A 37 -6.67 1.91 -5.91
CA GLN A 37 -6.87 0.99 -7.02
C GLN A 37 -5.52 0.36 -7.40
N ILE A 38 -5.49 -0.96 -7.58
CA ILE A 38 -4.27 -1.68 -8.00
C ILE A 38 -4.33 -1.90 -9.52
N ASN A 39 -3.26 -1.46 -10.20
CA ASN A 39 -3.03 -1.66 -11.62
C ASN A 39 -1.69 -2.39 -11.81
N GLY A 40 -1.73 -3.72 -11.72
CA GLY A 40 -0.52 -4.55 -11.81
C GLY A 40 0.40 -4.37 -10.60
N ASP A 41 1.59 -3.81 -10.81
CA ASP A 41 2.57 -3.48 -9.78
C ASP A 41 2.46 -2.02 -9.28
N THR A 42 1.63 -1.21 -9.94
CA THR A 42 1.33 0.16 -9.56
C THR A 42 0.04 0.25 -8.77
N VAL A 43 -0.04 1.25 -7.90
CA VAL A 43 -1.18 1.59 -7.08
C VAL A 43 -1.54 3.02 -7.42
N ASN A 44 -2.73 3.20 -7.99
CA ASN A 44 -3.31 4.53 -8.12
C ASN A 44 -4.00 4.87 -6.80
N ARG A 45 -3.56 5.94 -6.14
CA ARG A 45 -4.22 6.47 -4.94
C ARG A 45 -4.88 7.79 -5.29
N SER A 46 -6.16 7.88 -5.00
CA SER A 46 -7.00 9.06 -5.22
C SER A 46 -7.53 9.53 -3.88
N LEU A 47 -7.06 10.70 -3.44
CA LEU A 47 -7.38 11.29 -2.15
C LEU A 47 -8.27 12.52 -2.32
N SER A 48 -9.18 12.71 -1.38
CA SER A 48 -10.01 13.90 -1.23
C SER A 48 -9.88 14.42 0.20
N VAL A 49 -9.44 15.67 0.34
CA VAL A 49 -9.18 16.33 1.62
C VAL A 49 -10.13 17.50 1.78
N ASP A 50 -11.02 17.40 2.77
CA ASP A 50 -11.95 18.44 3.20
C ASP A 50 -11.37 19.14 4.42
N LEU A 51 -11.10 20.44 4.29
CA LEU A 51 -10.44 21.24 5.32
C LEU A 51 -10.97 22.66 5.39
N THR A 52 -10.62 23.35 6.47
CA THR A 52 -10.82 24.80 6.64
C THR A 52 -9.47 25.48 6.72
N ILE A 53 -9.30 26.57 5.97
CA ILE A 53 -8.07 27.36 6.02
C ILE A 53 -7.95 28.01 7.41
N PRO A 54 -6.80 27.90 8.11
CA PRO A 54 -6.61 28.57 9.39
C PRO A 54 -6.83 30.07 9.29
N ASP A 55 -7.27 30.69 10.39
CA ASP A 55 -7.37 32.15 10.45
C ASP A 55 -5.97 32.79 10.33
N ASP A 56 -5.92 34.06 9.96
CA ASP A 56 -4.70 34.85 10.13
C ASP A 56 -4.40 34.99 11.62
N LEU A 57 -3.11 35.03 11.98
CA LEU A 57 -2.76 35.63 13.26
C LEU A 57 -3.31 37.06 13.27
N PRO A 58 -3.93 37.51 14.38
CA PRO A 58 -4.37 38.88 14.49
C PRO A 58 -3.13 39.78 14.45
N GLU A 59 -2.77 40.28 13.27
CA GLU A 59 -1.76 41.31 13.12
C GLU A 59 -2.39 42.65 13.51
N PRO A 60 -1.97 43.27 14.62
CA PRO A 60 -2.46 44.59 14.96
C PRO A 60 -2.04 45.57 13.87
N ASN A 61 -2.99 46.30 13.30
CA ASN A 61 -2.72 47.37 12.36
C ASN A 61 -1.85 48.42 13.08
N ALA A 62 -0.62 48.62 12.59
CA ALA A 62 0.33 49.54 13.19
C ALA A 62 -0.20 50.97 13.41
N LYS A 63 -1.25 51.39 12.67
CA LYS A 63 -1.86 52.71 12.80
C LYS A 63 -3.10 52.75 13.68
N THR A 64 -3.93 51.71 13.68
CA THR A 64 -5.24 51.72 14.37
C THR A 64 -5.31 50.77 15.55
N GLY A 65 -4.35 49.86 15.71
CA GLY A 65 -4.40 48.76 16.68
C GLY A 65 -5.43 47.69 16.34
N GLU A 66 -6.30 47.90 15.35
CA GLU A 66 -7.31 46.92 14.92
C GLU A 66 -6.67 45.77 14.13
N PRO A 67 -7.16 44.53 14.26
CA PRO A 67 -6.62 43.41 13.50
C PRO A 67 -6.77 43.63 11.99
N ARG A 68 -5.64 43.71 11.27
CA ARG A 68 -5.64 43.82 9.81
C ARG A 68 -5.80 42.43 9.21
N ARG A 69 -7.00 42.10 8.72
CA ARG A 69 -7.21 40.86 7.96
C ARG A 69 -6.46 40.93 6.63
N SER A 70 -5.57 39.97 6.37
CA SER A 70 -4.92 39.86 5.07
C SER A 70 -5.98 39.55 4.01
N ARG A 71 -5.99 40.33 2.93
CA ARG A 71 -6.87 40.05 1.77
C ARG A 71 -6.25 39.04 0.81
N SER A 72 -5.16 38.37 1.18
CA SER A 72 -4.57 37.35 0.31
C SER A 72 -5.58 36.21 0.16
N SER A 73 -6.18 36.09 -1.02
CA SER A 73 -7.02 34.95 -1.38
C SER A 73 -6.20 33.70 -1.68
N LEU A 74 -4.88 33.73 -1.50
CA LEU A 74 -3.98 32.61 -1.75
C LEU A 74 -3.67 31.90 -0.43
N SER A 75 -3.89 30.59 -0.41
CA SER A 75 -3.54 29.70 0.69
C SER A 75 -2.69 28.54 0.18
N LEU A 76 -1.79 28.06 1.02
CA LEU A 76 -0.99 26.85 0.78
C LEU A 76 -1.60 25.70 1.57
N VAL A 77 -1.73 24.54 0.94
CA VAL A 77 -2.27 23.34 1.60
C VAL A 77 -1.30 22.16 1.44
N PRO A 78 -0.91 21.51 2.55
CA PRO A 78 -0.08 20.31 2.49
C PRO A 78 -0.94 19.13 2.02
N LEU A 79 -0.58 18.52 0.90
CA LEU A 79 -1.31 17.38 0.34
C LEU A 79 -0.83 16.06 0.92
N MET A 80 0.47 15.78 0.80
CA MET A 80 1.04 14.49 1.18
C MET A 80 2.44 14.62 1.77
N ARG A 81 2.78 13.62 2.57
CA ARG A 81 4.08 13.44 3.20
C ARG A 81 4.85 12.35 2.44
N GLY A 82 5.81 12.76 1.62
CA GLY A 82 6.70 11.85 0.89
C GLY A 82 7.99 11.60 1.65
N ARG A 83 8.60 10.42 1.49
CA ARG A 83 9.97 10.20 1.97
C ARG A 83 10.96 10.82 0.99
N ARG A 84 12.02 11.44 1.49
CA ARG A 84 13.06 12.00 0.63
C ARG A 84 13.67 10.89 -0.24
N GLY A 85 13.89 11.22 -1.52
CA GLY A 85 14.36 10.26 -2.53
C GLY A 85 13.27 9.38 -3.16
N ARG A 86 12.01 9.49 -2.71
CA ARG A 86 10.86 8.87 -3.41
C ARG A 86 10.21 9.87 -4.35
N LEU A 87 9.82 9.37 -5.51
CA LEU A 87 9.06 10.11 -6.51
C LEU A 87 7.62 9.59 -6.51
N PHE A 88 6.69 10.50 -6.78
CA PHE A 88 5.30 10.17 -7.08
C PHE A 88 5.11 10.37 -8.57
N ASP A 89 4.58 9.35 -9.24
CA ASP A 89 4.32 9.42 -10.67
C ASP A 89 2.88 9.91 -10.89
N ASN A 90 2.63 10.58 -12.01
CA ASN A 90 1.29 11.01 -12.45
C ASN A 90 0.50 11.81 -11.39
N LEU A 91 1.18 12.66 -10.61
CA LEU A 91 0.52 13.53 -9.65
C LEU A 91 -0.42 14.51 -10.36
N ASN A 92 -1.71 14.41 -10.04
CA ASN A 92 -2.74 15.33 -10.49
C ASN A 92 -3.45 15.92 -9.28
N VAL A 93 -3.63 17.25 -9.25
CA VAL A 93 -4.25 17.97 -8.13
C VAL A 93 -5.33 18.89 -8.67
N THR A 94 -6.54 18.76 -8.14
CA THR A 94 -7.73 19.49 -8.58
C THR A 94 -8.52 20.02 -7.40
N SER A 95 -9.23 21.12 -7.62
CA SER A 95 -10.21 21.67 -6.68
C SER A 95 -11.52 20.87 -6.70
N ALA A 96 -12.46 21.23 -5.83
CA ALA A 96 -13.83 20.70 -5.83
C ALA A 96 -14.51 20.76 -7.20
N SER A 97 -14.25 21.83 -7.97
CA SER A 97 -14.81 22.08 -9.30
C SER A 97 -14.18 21.25 -10.42
N GLY A 98 -13.09 20.52 -10.14
CA GLY A 98 -12.28 19.84 -11.14
C GLY A 98 -11.20 20.72 -11.80
N THR A 99 -11.13 22.01 -11.46
CA THR A 99 -10.06 22.90 -11.93
C THR A 99 -8.71 22.44 -11.37
N SER A 100 -7.70 22.29 -12.24
CA SER A 100 -6.33 21.94 -11.84
C SER A 100 -5.73 23.01 -10.93
N LEU A 101 -5.08 22.58 -9.84
CA LEU A 101 -4.39 23.45 -8.91
C LEU A 101 -2.88 23.44 -9.19
N SER A 102 -2.23 24.58 -8.93
CA SER A 102 -0.77 24.69 -9.01
C SER A 102 -0.14 23.94 -7.85
N VAL A 103 0.88 23.12 -8.13
CA VAL A 103 1.67 22.40 -7.14
C VAL A 103 3.05 23.02 -7.09
N LEU A 104 3.53 23.32 -5.89
CA LEU A 104 4.84 23.92 -5.72
C LEU A 104 5.94 22.99 -6.21
N ALA A 105 6.95 23.55 -6.88
CA ALA A 105 8.12 22.80 -7.29
C ALA A 105 8.90 22.29 -6.05
N GLN A 106 9.79 21.31 -6.25
CA GLN A 106 10.57 20.76 -5.13
C GLN A 106 11.40 21.82 -4.41
N GLU A 107 12.02 22.74 -5.15
CA GLU A 107 12.80 23.84 -4.56
C GLU A 107 11.93 24.83 -3.79
N GLU A 108 10.70 25.11 -4.25
CA GLU A 108 9.75 25.94 -3.52
C GLU A 108 9.29 25.26 -2.22
N ASN A 109 9.06 23.94 -2.24
CA ASN A 109 8.74 23.19 -1.02
C ASN A 109 9.91 23.17 -0.02
N LYS A 110 11.17 23.08 -0.48
CA LYS A 110 12.34 23.18 0.40
C LYS A 110 12.45 24.57 1.02
N LEU A 111 12.21 25.62 0.25
CA LEU A 111 12.19 26.99 0.76
C LEU A 111 11.07 27.18 1.79
N LEU A 112 9.86 26.72 1.49
CA LEU A 112 8.74 26.80 2.42
C LEU A 112 9.04 26.05 3.73
N ALA A 113 9.61 24.85 3.65
CA ALA A 113 10.07 24.09 4.82
C ALA A 113 11.15 24.84 5.62
N SER A 114 12.08 25.51 4.94
CA SER A 114 13.10 26.35 5.54
C SER A 114 12.50 27.52 6.31
N LEU A 115 11.56 28.25 5.68
CA LEU A 115 10.83 29.35 6.30
C LEU A 115 9.99 28.90 7.50
N MET A 116 9.40 27.70 7.45
CA MET A 116 8.67 27.13 8.58
C MET A 116 9.59 26.84 9.77
N LEU A 117 10.76 26.25 9.54
CA LEU A 117 11.76 25.99 10.58
C LEU A 117 12.30 27.29 11.16
N GLU A 118 12.57 28.29 10.31
CA GLU A 118 13.00 29.61 10.74
C GLU A 118 11.92 30.31 11.59
N THR A 119 10.66 30.26 11.16
CA THR A 119 9.52 30.83 11.89
C THR A 119 9.38 30.18 13.27
N GLN A 120 9.45 28.84 13.33
CA GLN A 120 9.40 28.12 14.62
C GLN A 120 10.62 28.43 15.49
N PHE A 121 11.82 28.55 14.91
CA PHE A 121 13.01 28.92 15.66
C PHE A 121 12.90 30.34 16.24
N ARG A 122 12.40 31.32 15.48
CA ARG A 122 12.21 32.69 15.97
C ARG A 122 11.21 32.78 17.12
N LYS A 123 10.15 31.95 17.13
CA LYS A 123 9.17 31.90 18.23
C LYS A 123 9.78 31.48 19.58
N ILE A 124 10.83 30.66 19.55
CA ILE A 124 11.42 30.08 20.77
C ILE A 124 12.66 30.86 21.25
N VAL A 125 13.18 31.77 20.44
CA VAL A 125 14.32 32.66 20.75
C VAL A 125 13.82 33.78 21.67
N PRO A 126 14.34 33.91 22.91
CA PRO A 126 13.97 35.01 23.80
C PRO A 126 14.12 36.39 23.17
N ALA A 127 13.11 37.25 23.30
CA ALA A 127 13.10 38.62 22.77
C ALA A 127 14.28 39.48 23.28
N ASN A 128 14.82 39.17 24.47
CA ASN A 128 15.92 39.89 25.11
C ASN A 128 17.32 39.43 24.68
N ILE A 129 17.45 38.54 23.68
CA ILE A 129 18.76 38.03 23.22
C ILE A 129 19.68 39.14 22.69
N GLY A 130 19.13 40.26 22.20
CA GLY A 130 19.93 41.42 21.79
C GLY A 130 20.81 42.02 22.89
N ASN A 131 20.51 41.77 24.17
CA ASN A 131 21.30 42.24 25.30
C ASN A 131 22.46 41.30 25.70
N LEU A 132 22.57 40.14 25.05
CA LEU A 132 23.61 39.13 25.29
C LEU A 132 24.61 39.16 24.12
N GLU A 133 25.40 40.23 24.03
CA GLU A 133 26.19 40.57 22.83
C GLU A 133 27.35 39.64 22.40
N PRO A 134 27.77 38.58 23.11
CA PRO A 134 28.58 37.52 22.47
C PRO A 134 27.75 36.37 21.88
N ASN A 135 26.44 36.27 22.15
CA ASN A 135 25.62 35.11 21.80
C ASN A 135 24.75 35.29 20.55
N PHE A 136 24.50 36.52 20.09
CA PHE A 136 23.57 36.78 18.97
C PHE A 136 24.00 36.09 17.66
N ASP A 137 25.26 36.25 17.25
CA ASP A 137 25.80 35.63 16.03
C ASP A 137 25.73 34.09 16.07
N THR A 138 25.95 33.52 17.25
CA THR A 138 25.89 32.08 17.46
C THR A 138 24.45 31.58 17.34
N VAL A 139 23.48 32.26 17.99
CA VAL A 139 22.05 31.95 17.87
C VAL A 139 21.59 32.02 16.42
N TRP A 140 21.98 33.06 15.71
CA TRP A 140 21.60 33.25 14.31
C TRP A 140 22.19 32.17 13.41
N LYS A 141 23.46 31.82 13.58
CA LYS A 141 24.11 30.71 12.85
C LYS A 141 23.43 29.36 13.11
N ILE A 142 23.01 29.10 14.35
CA ILE A 142 22.26 27.89 14.70
C ILE A 142 20.91 27.89 13.97
N GLY A 143 20.15 28.99 14.04
CA GLY A 143 18.88 29.15 13.35
C GLY A 143 18.99 28.94 11.84
N GLN A 144 19.99 29.54 11.21
CA GLN A 144 20.29 29.34 9.78
C GLN A 144 20.63 27.88 9.46
N THR A 145 21.44 27.23 10.31
CA THR A 145 21.84 25.83 10.11
C THR A 145 20.63 24.89 10.19
N ILE A 146 19.76 25.09 11.18
CA ILE A 146 18.52 24.32 11.34
C ILE A 146 17.58 24.58 10.15
N SER A 147 17.41 25.84 9.74
CA SER A 147 16.53 26.20 8.62
C SER A 147 17.00 25.63 7.29
N ASN A 148 18.29 25.29 7.15
CA ASN A 148 18.85 24.67 5.95
C ASN A 148 18.67 23.15 5.87
N ILE A 149 18.16 22.48 6.90
CA ILE A 149 17.92 21.02 6.93
C ILE A 149 17.21 20.50 5.65
N PRO A 150 16.15 21.16 5.12
CA PRO A 150 15.45 20.67 3.92
C PRO A 150 16.32 20.60 2.65
N TYR A 151 17.41 21.37 2.59
CA TYR A 151 18.35 21.40 1.47
C TYR A 151 19.48 20.38 1.59
N MET A 152 19.79 19.92 2.81
CA MET A 152 20.89 18.98 3.06
C MET A 152 20.51 17.56 2.70
N GLU A 153 21.43 16.70 2.26
CA GLU A 153 21.13 15.27 2.08
C GLU A 153 20.71 14.59 3.41
N PRO A 154 19.85 13.55 3.40
CA PRO A 154 19.33 12.94 4.63
C PRO A 154 20.38 12.52 5.67
N PRO A 155 21.53 11.91 5.31
CA PRO A 155 22.56 11.58 6.29
C PRO A 155 23.17 12.81 6.98
N ILE A 156 23.41 13.88 6.22
CA ILE A 156 23.97 15.14 6.73
C ILE A 156 22.92 15.85 7.59
N ALA A 157 21.68 15.92 7.11
CA ALA A 157 20.55 16.48 7.84
C ALA A 157 20.36 15.79 9.20
N LYS A 158 20.51 14.45 9.25
CA LYS A 158 20.45 13.68 10.49
C LYS A 158 21.58 14.06 11.45
N ILE A 159 22.83 14.17 10.98
CA ILE A 159 23.96 14.58 11.82
C ILE A 159 23.72 15.96 12.44
N ILE A 160 23.23 16.91 11.64
CA ILE A 160 22.88 18.26 12.11
C ILE A 160 21.73 18.21 13.12
N PHE A 161 20.70 17.41 12.85
CA PHE A 161 19.58 17.21 13.76
C PHE A 161 20.04 16.62 15.10
N ASP A 162 20.81 15.53 15.09
CA ASP A 162 21.33 14.87 16.29
C ASP A 162 22.26 15.81 17.09
N LYS A 163 23.06 16.63 16.39
CA LYS A 163 23.94 17.63 17.03
C LYS A 163 23.16 18.65 17.88
N TYR A 164 22.06 19.20 17.35
CA TYR A 164 21.33 20.28 18.01
C TYR A 164 20.16 19.81 18.89
N PHE A 165 19.52 18.69 18.53
CA PHE A 165 18.35 18.16 19.23
C PHE A 165 18.65 16.89 20.05
N GLY A 166 19.77 16.20 19.78
CA GLY A 166 20.25 15.08 20.60
C GLY A 166 21.09 15.54 21.79
N ASN A 167 21.80 16.67 21.67
CA ASN A 167 22.44 17.36 22.78
C ASN A 167 21.94 18.82 22.86
N THR A 168 21.02 19.06 23.79
CA THR A 168 20.37 20.36 23.97
C THR A 168 21.25 21.41 24.66
N ASP A 169 22.45 21.07 25.14
CA ASP A 169 23.28 21.98 25.94
C ASP A 169 23.56 23.31 25.20
N GLN A 170 23.81 23.24 23.89
CA GLN A 170 24.04 24.44 23.06
C GLN A 170 22.80 25.34 22.97
N LEU A 171 21.60 24.75 22.90
CA LEU A 171 20.34 25.49 22.85
C LEU A 171 19.95 26.03 24.24
N LYS A 172 20.26 25.29 25.30
CA LYS A 172 20.06 25.74 26.69
C LYS A 172 20.96 26.91 27.06
N MET A 173 22.21 26.91 26.60
CA MET A 173 23.15 28.03 26.81
C MET A 173 22.64 29.36 26.22
N ILE A 174 21.78 29.30 25.19
CA ILE A 174 21.17 30.48 24.58
C ILE A 174 19.76 30.77 25.12
N GLY A 175 19.36 30.12 26.21
CA GLY A 175 18.10 30.38 26.92
C GLY A 175 16.87 29.72 26.30
N ILE A 176 17.05 28.76 25.38
CA ILE A 176 15.93 27.98 24.83
C ILE A 176 15.63 26.80 25.77
N THR A 177 14.38 26.71 26.22
CA THR A 177 13.90 25.64 27.12
C THR A 177 13.43 24.40 26.35
N ASP A 178 13.43 23.25 27.01
CA ASP A 178 12.99 21.97 26.40
C ASP A 178 11.53 22.02 25.94
N ASP A 179 10.64 22.64 26.72
CA ASP A 179 9.22 22.79 26.40
C ASP A 179 9.02 23.52 25.06
N ASN A 180 9.78 24.61 24.84
CA ASN A 180 9.69 25.41 23.63
C ASN A 180 10.25 24.68 22.40
N MET A 181 11.17 23.73 22.56
CA MET A 181 11.82 23.03 21.44
C MET A 181 11.00 21.90 20.84
N THR A 182 9.98 21.40 21.54
CA THR A 182 9.29 20.16 21.15
C THR A 182 8.74 20.23 19.72
N ASP A 183 8.11 21.34 19.36
CA ASP A 183 7.51 21.50 18.03
C ASP A 183 8.55 21.74 16.93
N LEU A 184 9.57 22.54 17.22
CA LEU A 184 10.70 22.73 16.30
C LEU A 184 11.43 21.40 16.05
N ARG A 185 11.68 20.62 17.09
CA ARG A 185 12.33 19.30 17.01
C ARG A 185 11.51 18.35 16.14
N LYS A 186 10.21 18.20 16.40
CA LYS A 186 9.31 17.35 15.60
C LYS A 186 9.30 17.78 14.13
N LEU A 187 9.27 19.08 13.88
CA LEU A 187 9.26 19.62 12.53
C LEU A 187 10.60 19.40 11.80
N ALA A 188 11.72 19.62 12.49
CA ALA A 188 13.06 19.37 11.95
C ALA A 188 13.26 17.87 11.65
N GLU A 189 12.90 17.00 12.59
CA GLU A 189 12.94 15.54 12.41
C GLU A 189 12.12 15.09 11.20
N PHE A 190 10.91 15.65 11.06
CA PHE A 190 10.08 15.39 9.89
C PHE A 190 10.82 15.72 8.59
N PHE A 191 11.45 16.90 8.48
CA PHE A 191 12.17 17.33 7.27
C PHE A 191 13.52 16.63 7.04
N VAL A 192 14.10 15.98 8.05
CA VAL A 192 15.26 15.10 7.85
C VAL A 192 14.88 13.94 6.91
N TYR A 193 13.73 13.32 7.14
CA TYR A 193 13.34 12.07 6.46
C TYR A 193 12.27 12.25 5.38
N SER A 194 11.50 13.34 5.45
CA SER A 194 10.30 13.54 4.64
C SER A 194 10.30 14.90 3.94
N PHE A 195 9.45 15.03 2.94
CA PHE A 195 9.13 16.28 2.28
C PHE A 195 7.60 16.43 2.19
N LEU A 196 7.15 17.66 1.99
CA LEU A 196 5.75 17.99 1.76
C LEU A 196 5.54 18.28 0.28
N THR A 197 4.42 17.81 -0.25
CA THR A 197 3.90 18.29 -1.54
C THR A 197 2.78 19.27 -1.24
N THR A 198 2.88 20.47 -1.79
CA THR A 198 2.01 21.60 -1.46
C THR A 198 1.23 22.05 -2.67
N ALA A 199 -0.07 22.28 -2.52
CA ALA A 199 -0.88 22.94 -3.53
C ALA A 199 -1.18 24.39 -3.15
N GLU A 200 -1.26 25.23 -4.17
CA GLU A 200 -1.78 26.58 -4.09
C GLU A 200 -3.28 26.56 -4.32
N VAL A 201 -4.02 27.17 -3.39
CA VAL A 201 -5.48 27.26 -3.44
C VAL A 201 -5.88 28.72 -3.36
N THR A 202 -6.83 29.13 -4.21
CA THR A 202 -7.48 30.43 -4.07
C THR A 202 -8.60 30.35 -3.04
N ALA A 203 -8.22 30.39 -1.75
CA ALA A 203 -9.14 30.43 -0.61
C ALA A 203 -8.58 31.34 0.49
N GLY A 204 -9.47 32.15 1.08
CA GLY A 204 -9.17 33.02 2.20
C GLY A 204 -9.17 32.29 3.56
N PRO A 205 -8.81 32.99 4.64
CA PRO A 205 -8.91 32.47 6.01
C PRO A 205 -10.33 31.98 6.34
N LEU A 206 -10.44 30.89 7.09
CA LEU A 206 -11.70 30.27 7.52
C LEU A 206 -12.59 29.72 6.39
N GLU A 207 -12.18 29.84 5.13
CA GLU A 207 -12.91 29.24 4.02
C GLU A 207 -12.74 27.72 4.00
N LYS A 208 -13.81 27.03 3.61
CA LYS A 208 -13.78 25.57 3.43
C LYS A 208 -13.29 25.23 2.04
N VAL A 209 -12.36 24.29 1.97
CA VAL A 209 -11.74 23.85 0.73
C VAL A 209 -11.83 22.34 0.64
N LEU A 210 -12.23 21.85 -0.53
CA LEU A 210 -12.12 20.45 -0.91
C LEU A 210 -11.05 20.32 -2.00
N ILE A 211 -9.97 19.63 -1.69
CA ILE A 211 -8.90 19.31 -2.65
C ILE A 211 -8.96 17.83 -2.98
N LYS A 212 -8.83 17.51 -4.26
CA LYS A 212 -8.74 16.14 -4.76
C LYS A 212 -7.39 15.97 -5.44
N TYR A 213 -6.66 14.92 -5.12
CA TYR A 213 -5.43 14.60 -5.83
C TYR A 213 -5.28 13.10 -6.04
N SER A 214 -4.63 12.74 -7.13
CA SER A 214 -4.29 11.35 -7.44
C SER A 214 -2.82 11.23 -7.80
N TYR A 215 -2.22 10.09 -7.49
CA TYR A 215 -0.86 9.76 -7.90
C TYR A 215 -0.70 8.25 -8.00
N ASP A 216 0.30 7.83 -8.77
CA ASP A 216 0.72 6.46 -8.86
C ASP A 216 1.93 6.23 -7.95
N SER A 217 1.86 5.16 -7.15
CA SER A 217 2.98 4.62 -6.39
C SER A 217 3.23 3.18 -6.80
N LYS A 218 4.45 2.67 -6.63
CA LYS A 218 4.66 1.23 -6.74
C LYS A 218 4.05 0.56 -5.51
N TYR A 219 3.30 -0.52 -5.70
CA TYR A 219 2.76 -1.30 -4.59
C TYR A 219 3.87 -1.75 -3.64
N ARG A 220 5.03 -2.11 -4.22
CA ARG A 220 6.21 -2.45 -3.43
C ARG A 220 6.66 -1.30 -2.54
N ASP A 221 6.57 -0.04 -2.93
CA ASP A 221 7.04 1.08 -2.11
C ASP A 221 6.10 1.40 -0.95
N ASP A 222 4.79 1.19 -1.15
CA ASP A 222 3.78 1.26 -0.10
C ASP A 222 3.84 0.05 0.85
N ALA A 223 4.24 -1.11 0.34
CA ALA A 223 4.43 -2.35 1.10
C ALA A 223 5.85 -2.52 1.72
N GLN A 224 6.88 -1.84 1.18
CA GLN A 224 8.30 -1.92 1.59
C GLN A 224 8.60 -1.11 2.85
N TYR A 225 7.76 -1.22 3.87
CA TYR A 225 8.33 -1.17 5.21
C TYR A 225 9.12 -2.48 5.38
N ARG A 226 10.42 -2.36 5.11
CA ARG A 226 11.43 -3.45 5.06
C ARG A 226 11.45 -4.33 6.32
N ASP A 227 10.87 -3.84 7.40
CA ASP A 227 10.90 -4.45 8.74
C ASP A 227 9.65 -5.27 9.09
N ASP A 228 8.64 -5.32 8.21
CA ASP A 228 7.32 -5.87 8.56
C ASP A 228 6.93 -7.11 7.71
N PHE A 229 7.90 -7.68 7.00
CA PHE A 229 7.72 -8.99 6.39
C PHE A 229 7.67 -10.03 7.52
N GLU A 230 6.45 -10.47 7.86
CA GLU A 230 6.23 -11.84 8.30
C GLU A 230 7.15 -12.71 7.43
N THR A 231 8.09 -13.43 8.08
CA THR A 231 9.04 -14.29 7.39
C THR A 231 8.26 -15.04 6.32
N PRO A 232 8.64 -14.92 5.03
CA PRO A 232 7.77 -15.33 3.95
C PRO A 232 7.49 -16.82 4.14
N ASN A 233 6.28 -17.11 4.60
CA ASN A 233 5.86 -18.47 4.84
C ASN A 233 6.00 -19.23 3.52
N LEU A 234 6.14 -20.55 3.59
CA LEU A 234 6.35 -21.38 2.40
C LEU A 234 5.33 -21.06 1.29
N ILE A 235 4.09 -20.77 1.69
CA ILE A 235 3.00 -20.36 0.80
C ILE A 235 3.33 -19.06 0.06
N SER A 236 3.81 -18.01 0.74
CA SER A 236 4.18 -16.74 0.13
C SER A 236 5.37 -16.89 -0.81
N ARG A 237 6.36 -17.72 -0.46
CA ARG A 237 7.47 -18.05 -1.36
C ARG A 237 6.98 -18.76 -2.62
N MET A 238 6.09 -19.74 -2.47
CA MET A 238 5.46 -20.43 -3.60
C MET A 238 4.65 -19.47 -4.48
N ARG A 239 3.91 -18.54 -3.90
CA ARG A 239 3.21 -17.48 -4.65
C ARG A 239 4.19 -16.64 -5.47
N MET A 240 5.28 -16.17 -4.85
CA MET A 240 6.31 -15.40 -5.55
C MET A 240 6.97 -16.19 -6.68
N LEU A 241 7.33 -17.46 -6.44
CA LEU A 241 7.90 -18.35 -7.46
C LEU A 241 6.97 -18.55 -8.65
N LEU A 242 5.65 -18.59 -8.40
CA LEU A 242 4.63 -18.70 -9.44
C LEU A 242 4.20 -17.35 -10.03
N GLY A 243 4.90 -16.26 -9.71
CA GLY A 243 4.58 -14.91 -10.20
C GLY A 243 3.21 -14.40 -9.74
N GLN A 244 2.72 -14.82 -8.57
CA GLN A 244 1.50 -14.29 -7.96
C GLN A 244 1.83 -13.09 -7.04
N SER A 245 0.98 -12.06 -7.06
CA SER A 245 1.04 -10.98 -6.08
C SER A 245 0.59 -11.48 -4.70
N PRO A 246 0.97 -10.77 -3.62
CA PRO A 246 0.48 -11.09 -2.28
C PRO A 246 -1.06 -11.08 -2.24
N TYR A 247 -1.63 -12.10 -1.60
CA TYR A 247 -3.10 -12.22 -1.41
C TYR A 247 -3.62 -11.25 -0.33
N SER A 248 -2.73 -10.73 0.51
CA SER A 248 -3.01 -9.77 1.57
C SER A 248 -2.37 -8.44 1.20
N LEU A 249 -3.22 -7.50 0.80
CA LEU A 249 -2.81 -6.16 0.44
C LEU A 249 -2.68 -5.31 1.70
N ARG A 250 -1.64 -4.48 1.76
CA ARG A 250 -1.37 -3.60 2.90
C ARG A 250 -1.03 -2.22 2.37
N PHE A 251 -1.75 -1.21 2.83
CA PHE A 251 -1.53 0.19 2.44
C PHE A 251 -1.31 1.03 3.67
N ARG A 252 -0.22 1.80 3.68
CA ARG A 252 -0.03 2.79 4.74
C ARG A 252 -1.11 3.87 4.63
N ILE A 253 -1.65 4.29 5.77
CA ILE A 253 -2.67 5.35 5.87
C ILE A 253 -2.13 6.54 6.69
N PRO A 254 -1.03 7.19 6.24
CA PRO A 254 -0.28 8.12 7.07
C PRO A 254 -1.07 9.39 7.46
N LEU A 255 -2.11 9.72 6.69
CA LEU A 255 -2.92 10.91 6.93
C LEU A 255 -4.08 10.65 7.91
N ALA A 256 -4.27 9.42 8.38
CA ALA A 256 -5.34 9.10 9.32
C ALA A 256 -5.24 9.90 10.63
N PHE A 257 -4.02 10.23 11.07
CA PHE A 257 -3.77 11.06 12.26
C PHE A 257 -3.90 12.56 12.00
N ASN A 258 -3.93 12.98 10.74
CA ASN A 258 -3.96 14.37 10.35
C ASN A 258 -5.38 14.92 10.22
N ALA A 259 -6.40 14.08 10.36
CA ALA A 259 -7.79 14.46 10.15
C ALA A 259 -8.69 14.03 11.32
N GLN A 260 -9.84 14.67 11.42
CA GLN A 260 -10.88 14.24 12.37
C GLN A 260 -11.48 12.91 11.95
N SER A 261 -11.64 12.69 10.63
CA SER A 261 -12.15 11.45 10.06
C SER A 261 -11.35 10.99 8.84
N TYR A 262 -11.14 9.68 8.75
CA TYR A 262 -10.42 9.04 7.67
C TYR A 262 -11.25 7.91 7.07
N HIS A 263 -11.42 7.91 5.76
CA HIS A 263 -12.12 6.88 5.01
C HIS A 263 -11.16 6.26 4.01
N PHE A 264 -10.77 5.02 4.24
CA PHE A 264 -10.07 4.23 3.25
C PHE A 264 -11.08 3.43 2.43
N ARG A 265 -10.97 3.46 1.12
CA ARG A 265 -11.77 2.66 0.19
C ARG A 265 -10.85 1.96 -0.80
N MET A 266 -11.13 0.70 -1.08
CA MET A 266 -10.50 -0.01 -2.20
C MET A 266 -11.54 -0.88 -2.89
N ASP A 267 -11.79 -0.63 -4.17
CA ASP A 267 -12.73 -1.48 -4.92
C ASP A 267 -12.11 -2.87 -5.14
N ALA A 268 -12.91 -3.92 -4.97
CA ALA A 268 -12.48 -5.27 -5.24
C ALA A 268 -12.25 -5.44 -6.75
N PRO A 269 -11.29 -6.27 -7.17
CA PRO A 269 -11.20 -6.69 -8.56
C PRO A 269 -12.54 -7.33 -9.02
N PRO A 270 -12.84 -7.32 -10.33
CA PRO A 270 -14.01 -8.00 -10.86
C PRO A 270 -14.10 -9.45 -10.40
N ASN A 271 -15.30 -9.94 -10.10
CA ASN A 271 -15.56 -11.29 -9.57
C ASN A 271 -14.92 -11.59 -8.21
N CYS A 272 -14.55 -10.57 -7.44
CA CYS A 272 -14.09 -10.73 -6.07
C CYS A 272 -14.99 -10.02 -5.07
N TYR A 273 -14.85 -10.40 -3.80
CA TYR A 273 -15.44 -9.72 -2.66
C TYR A 273 -14.37 -9.49 -1.59
N CYS A 274 -14.53 -8.43 -0.81
CA CYS A 274 -13.70 -8.12 0.34
C CYS A 274 -14.02 -9.12 1.46
N ALA A 275 -13.08 -10.01 1.76
CA ALA A 275 -13.22 -11.03 2.78
C ALA A 275 -12.67 -10.58 4.13
N VAL A 276 -11.56 -9.84 4.12
CA VAL A 276 -10.94 -9.27 5.33
C VAL A 276 -10.59 -7.83 5.05
N GLN A 277 -10.98 -6.94 5.95
CA GLN A 277 -10.48 -5.58 6.01
C GLN A 277 -10.22 -5.21 7.47
N ARG A 278 -8.98 -4.81 7.77
CA ARG A 278 -8.50 -4.54 9.13
C ARG A 278 -7.55 -3.36 9.13
N VAL A 279 -7.45 -2.67 10.26
CA VAL A 279 -6.34 -1.74 10.51
C VAL A 279 -5.26 -2.53 11.23
N LEU A 280 -4.02 -2.38 10.78
CA LEU A 280 -2.85 -2.93 11.44
C LEU A 280 -1.99 -1.81 12.02
N ALA A 281 -1.31 -2.16 13.09
CA ALA A 281 -0.41 -1.37 13.88
C ALA A 281 0.93 -2.10 14.00
N ARG A 282 2.02 -1.38 14.25
CA ARG A 282 3.32 -1.96 14.55
C ARG A 282 3.27 -2.53 15.97
N SER A 283 3.53 -3.82 16.10
CA SER A 283 3.66 -4.47 17.41
C SER A 283 4.76 -3.78 18.22
N GLY A 284 4.46 -3.52 19.49
CA GLY A 284 5.42 -2.97 20.44
C GLY A 284 6.62 -3.91 20.69
N THR A 285 6.48 -5.20 20.40
CA THR A 285 7.57 -6.16 20.47
C THR A 285 8.33 -6.22 19.15
N ALA A 286 9.56 -5.72 19.14
CA ALA A 286 10.50 -5.95 18.06
C ALA A 286 11.10 -7.36 18.19
N LEU A 287 11.07 -8.15 17.13
CA LEU A 287 11.90 -9.35 17.01
C LEU A 287 13.23 -9.01 16.37
N THR A 288 14.29 -9.72 16.72
CA THR A 288 15.58 -9.58 16.03
C THR A 288 15.52 -10.30 14.69
N GLY A 289 15.69 -9.55 13.61
CA GLY A 289 15.78 -10.08 12.25
C GLY A 289 17.06 -10.90 12.02
N PRO A 290 17.15 -11.64 10.90
CA PRO A 290 18.34 -12.43 10.55
C PRO A 290 19.62 -11.60 10.42
N ASP A 291 19.48 -10.30 10.17
CA ASP A 291 20.53 -9.29 10.04
C ASP A 291 20.82 -8.53 11.34
N GLY A 292 20.16 -8.90 12.45
CA GLY A 292 20.29 -8.22 13.74
C GLY A 292 19.44 -6.96 13.89
N ASN A 293 18.72 -6.53 12.85
CA ASN A 293 17.86 -5.35 12.91
C ASN A 293 16.50 -5.69 13.54
N PRO A 294 15.86 -4.77 14.29
CA PRO A 294 14.53 -4.98 14.83
C PRO A 294 13.49 -5.07 13.70
N VAL A 295 12.85 -6.24 13.60
CA VAL A 295 11.72 -6.55 12.73
C VAL A 295 10.46 -6.47 13.59
N HIS A 296 9.50 -5.64 13.19
CA HIS A 296 8.26 -5.51 13.94
C HIS A 296 7.15 -6.24 13.22
N HIS A 297 6.39 -7.04 13.96
CA HIS A 297 5.18 -7.64 13.41
C HIS A 297 4.08 -6.60 13.31
N LEU A 298 3.22 -6.76 12.31
CA LEU A 298 1.98 -5.98 12.24
C LEU A 298 0.88 -6.76 12.96
N GLU A 299 0.32 -6.15 13.98
CA GLU A 299 -0.80 -6.70 14.76
C GLU A 299 -2.09 -5.97 14.39
N GLU A 300 -3.22 -6.62 14.66
CA GLU A 300 -4.51 -5.96 14.51
C GLU A 300 -4.57 -4.80 15.49
N TRP A 301 -4.79 -3.60 14.94
CA TRP A 301 -4.84 -2.41 15.76
C TRP A 301 -6.18 -2.36 16.49
N GLU A 302 -6.12 -2.38 17.81
CA GLU A 302 -7.27 -2.13 18.66
C GLU A 302 -7.31 -0.65 19.04
N PRO A 303 -8.45 0.04 18.85
CA PRO A 303 -8.55 1.44 19.21
C PRO A 303 -8.34 1.60 20.73
N PRO A 304 -7.33 2.35 21.19
CA PRO A 304 -6.99 2.43 22.62
C PRO A 304 -8.07 3.16 23.45
N HIS A 305 -9.01 3.83 22.80
CA HIS A 305 -10.02 4.66 23.44
C HIS A 305 -11.40 4.47 22.82
N LYS A 306 -12.45 4.47 23.66
CA LYS A 306 -13.88 4.49 23.25
C LYS A 306 -14.24 5.65 22.31
N ARG A 307 -13.41 6.69 22.27
CA ARG A 307 -13.59 7.88 21.42
C ARG A 307 -13.16 7.64 19.97
N VAL A 308 -12.39 6.58 19.71
CA VAL A 308 -12.04 6.21 18.34
C VAL A 308 -13.09 5.24 17.82
N GLN A 309 -13.84 5.68 16.80
CA GLN A 309 -14.79 4.82 16.12
C GLN A 309 -14.10 4.14 14.95
N TYR A 310 -14.01 2.82 15.03
CA TYR A 310 -13.57 1.97 13.94
C TYR A 310 -14.78 1.20 13.41
N ARG A 311 -15.10 1.39 12.13
CA ARG A 311 -16.12 0.60 11.46
C ARG A 311 -15.48 -0.14 10.29
N SER A 312 -15.54 -1.45 10.38
CA SER A 312 -15.27 -2.38 9.29
C SER A 312 -16.54 -3.17 9.05
N THR A 313 -17.14 -3.00 7.88
CA THR A 313 -18.26 -3.82 7.40
C THR A 313 -17.77 -5.23 7.03
N THR A 314 -17.38 -6.04 8.01
CA THR A 314 -17.02 -7.45 7.81
C THR A 314 -18.22 -8.38 7.74
N ALA A 315 -19.40 -7.92 8.14
CA ALA A 315 -20.59 -8.77 8.26
C ALA A 315 -21.14 -9.26 6.91
N HIS A 316 -20.91 -8.52 5.81
CA HIS A 316 -21.46 -8.84 4.49
C HIS A 316 -20.35 -8.82 3.42
N PRO A 317 -20.37 -9.72 2.42
CA PRO A 317 -19.38 -9.74 1.37
C PRO A 317 -19.64 -8.52 0.49
N THR A 318 -18.72 -7.57 0.53
CA THR A 318 -18.81 -6.31 -0.21
C THR A 318 -17.89 -6.36 -1.41
N ILE A 319 -18.28 -5.67 -2.50
CA ILE A 319 -17.44 -5.54 -3.71
C ILE A 319 -16.35 -4.46 -3.56
N TYR A 320 -16.14 -3.96 -2.35
CA TYR A 320 -15.12 -2.98 -2.00
C TYR A 320 -14.76 -3.12 -0.52
N ALA A 321 -13.50 -2.85 -0.19
CA ALA A 321 -13.10 -2.64 1.18
C ALA A 321 -13.40 -1.20 1.60
N HIS A 322 -13.91 -1.01 2.81
CA HIS A 322 -14.15 0.29 3.42
C HIS A 322 -13.78 0.28 4.89
N ILE A 323 -12.81 1.11 5.24
CA ILE A 323 -12.37 1.33 6.61
C ILE A 323 -12.66 2.77 6.98
N TYR A 324 -13.44 2.95 8.03
CA TYR A 324 -13.70 4.27 8.63
C TYR A 324 -13.02 4.37 9.99
N ILE A 325 -12.26 5.45 10.19
CA ILE A 325 -11.58 5.78 11.44
C ILE A 325 -11.93 7.22 11.81
N HIS A 326 -12.36 7.45 13.04
CA HIS A 326 -12.65 8.79 13.57
C HIS A 326 -11.89 9.05 14.86
N GLY A 327 -11.39 10.27 15.06
CA GLY A 327 -10.78 10.70 16.33
C GLY A 327 -9.36 10.18 16.59
N LEU A 328 -8.67 9.71 15.55
CA LEU A 328 -7.34 9.11 15.69
C LEU A 328 -6.24 10.10 16.12
N HIS A 329 -6.42 11.39 15.83
CA HIS A 329 -5.53 12.47 16.26
C HIS A 329 -5.39 12.63 17.78
N LYS A 330 -6.21 11.94 18.57
CA LYS A 330 -6.18 11.97 20.04
C LYS A 330 -5.30 10.87 20.64
N VAL A 331 -4.63 10.10 19.79
CA VAL A 331 -3.81 8.94 20.15
C VAL A 331 -2.38 9.18 19.66
N ASP A 332 -1.40 8.60 20.36
CA ASP A 332 -0.01 8.65 19.95
C ASP A 332 0.21 8.18 18.51
N HIS A 333 1.19 8.79 17.86
CA HIS A 333 1.44 8.62 16.43
C HIS A 333 2.05 7.25 16.09
N GLU A 334 1.13 6.36 15.85
CA GLU A 334 1.17 5.09 15.15
C GLU A 334 1.46 5.01 13.65
N PRO A 335 2.46 4.29 13.09
CA PRO A 335 2.37 3.88 11.69
C PRO A 335 1.20 2.88 11.49
N LEU A 336 0.07 3.35 10.95
CA LEU A 336 -1.07 2.50 10.65
C LEU A 336 -1.13 2.03 9.20
N PHE A 337 -1.68 0.83 9.01
CA PHE A 337 -1.86 0.19 7.72
C PHE A 337 -3.30 -0.31 7.54
N ALA A 338 -3.90 -0.05 6.38
CA ALA A 338 -5.11 -0.72 5.94
C ALA A 338 -4.73 -2.07 5.32
N ARG A 339 -5.16 -3.18 5.94
CA ARG A 339 -5.03 -4.53 5.39
C ARG A 339 -6.32 -4.92 4.70
N VAL A 340 -6.22 -5.40 3.47
CA VAL A 340 -7.35 -5.89 2.68
C VAL A 340 -7.02 -7.25 2.07
N ILE A 341 -7.96 -8.20 2.16
CA ILE A 341 -7.90 -9.49 1.48
C ILE A 341 -9.18 -9.64 0.65
N PHE A 342 -9.00 -9.83 -0.64
CA PHE A 342 -10.09 -10.17 -1.56
C PHE A 342 -10.09 -11.67 -1.82
N TYR A 343 -11.29 -12.25 -1.87
CA TYR A 343 -11.49 -13.61 -2.37
C TYR A 343 -12.36 -13.58 -3.61
N GLU A 344 -12.16 -14.56 -4.48
CA GLU A 344 -13.03 -14.77 -5.63
C GLU A 344 -14.44 -15.18 -5.19
N ILE A 345 -15.43 -14.65 -5.89
CA ILE A 345 -16.82 -15.07 -5.77
C ILE A 345 -16.92 -16.50 -6.34
N PRO A 346 -17.33 -17.50 -5.54
CA PRO A 346 -17.43 -18.87 -6.03
C PRO A 346 -18.42 -18.99 -7.21
N PRO A 347 -18.18 -19.91 -8.17
CA PRO A 347 -17.17 -20.97 -8.13
C PRO A 347 -15.73 -20.51 -8.44
N GLY A 348 -15.56 -19.32 -9.03
CA GLY A 348 -14.27 -18.69 -9.29
C GLY A 348 -13.31 -19.52 -10.15
N SER A 349 -12.02 -19.21 -10.03
CA SER A 349 -10.93 -19.98 -10.65
C SER A 349 -10.88 -21.40 -10.08
N ILE A 350 -11.10 -21.60 -8.77
CA ILE A 350 -11.11 -22.94 -8.15
C ILE A 350 -12.11 -23.85 -8.84
N GLY A 351 -13.33 -23.39 -9.10
CA GLY A 351 -14.33 -24.18 -9.79
C GLY A 351 -13.98 -24.43 -11.24
N THR A 352 -13.40 -23.45 -11.94
CA THR A 352 -12.89 -23.65 -13.30
C THR A 352 -11.82 -24.74 -13.33
N VAL A 353 -10.85 -24.70 -12.42
CA VAL A 353 -9.82 -25.73 -12.28
C VAL A 353 -10.45 -27.07 -11.88
N THR A 354 -11.44 -27.08 -11.00
CA THR A 354 -12.17 -28.30 -10.63
C THR A 354 -12.81 -28.96 -11.84
N ILE A 355 -13.45 -28.18 -12.72
CA ILE A 355 -14.08 -28.67 -13.96
C ILE A 355 -13.00 -29.23 -14.90
N ILE A 356 -11.92 -28.50 -15.14
CA ILE A 356 -10.82 -28.94 -15.99
C ILE A 356 -10.20 -30.23 -15.45
N SER A 357 -9.87 -30.28 -14.16
CA SER A 357 -9.33 -31.48 -13.51
C SER A 357 -10.30 -32.68 -13.62
N SER A 358 -11.61 -32.44 -13.49
CA SER A 358 -12.62 -33.50 -13.61
C SER A 358 -12.72 -34.04 -15.04
N ILE A 359 -12.68 -33.15 -16.05
CA ILE A 359 -12.67 -33.53 -17.47
C ILE A 359 -11.41 -34.32 -17.80
N THR A 360 -10.24 -33.85 -17.34
CA THR A 360 -8.96 -34.55 -17.52
C THR A 360 -8.98 -35.93 -16.87
N ALA A 361 -9.44 -36.03 -15.61
CA ALA A 361 -9.55 -37.30 -14.91
C ALA A 361 -10.51 -38.27 -15.60
N PHE A 362 -11.66 -37.78 -16.07
CA PHE A 362 -12.62 -38.58 -16.82
C PHE A 362 -12.02 -39.09 -18.14
N ALA A 363 -11.34 -38.22 -18.90
CA ALA A 363 -10.67 -38.60 -20.14
C ALA A 363 -9.60 -39.67 -19.91
N LEU A 364 -8.80 -39.55 -18.85
CA LEU A 364 -7.80 -40.55 -18.46
C LEU A 364 -8.43 -41.88 -18.03
N LEU A 365 -9.56 -41.84 -17.34
CA LEU A 365 -10.30 -43.04 -16.95
C LEU A 365 -10.81 -43.79 -18.19
N VAL A 366 -11.50 -43.07 -19.09
CA VAL A 366 -12.00 -43.64 -20.35
C VAL A 366 -10.86 -44.22 -21.16
N LEU A 367 -9.76 -43.47 -21.31
CA LEU A 367 -8.57 -43.94 -21.99
C LEU A 367 -8.01 -45.20 -21.32
N THR A 368 -7.93 -45.26 -19.99
CA THR A 368 -7.42 -46.44 -19.27
C THR A 368 -8.24 -47.69 -19.57
N ILE A 369 -9.57 -47.55 -19.66
CA ILE A 369 -10.49 -48.66 -20.00
C ILE A 369 -10.30 -49.09 -21.45
N VAL A 370 -10.18 -48.11 -22.36
CA VAL A 370 -10.06 -48.34 -23.81
C VAL A 370 -8.62 -48.71 -24.22
N PHE A 371 -7.61 -48.46 -23.37
CA PHE A 371 -6.19 -48.66 -23.64
C PHE A 371 -5.87 -50.11 -24.04
N HIS A 372 -6.49 -51.08 -23.35
CA HIS A 372 -6.30 -52.49 -23.68
C HIS A 372 -6.80 -52.81 -25.10
N TRP A 373 -7.88 -52.17 -25.55
CA TRP A 373 -8.44 -52.32 -26.89
C TRP A 373 -7.59 -51.60 -27.95
N LEU A 374 -7.09 -50.41 -27.62
CA LEU A 374 -6.26 -49.60 -28.52
C LEU A 374 -4.88 -50.20 -28.77
N VAL A 375 -4.24 -50.77 -27.75
CA VAL A 375 -2.91 -51.39 -27.88
C VAL A 375 -2.99 -52.80 -28.46
N ALA A 376 -4.10 -53.51 -28.27
CA ALA A 376 -4.29 -54.85 -28.85
C ALA A 376 -4.66 -54.81 -30.35
N ALA A 377 -5.12 -53.67 -30.88
CA ALA A 377 -5.47 -53.53 -32.28
C ALA A 377 -4.21 -53.50 -33.18
N PRO A 378 -4.09 -54.38 -34.19
CA PRO A 378 -2.92 -54.43 -35.10
C PRO A 378 -2.73 -53.18 -35.96
N SER A 379 -3.76 -52.34 -36.09
CA SER A 379 -3.77 -51.13 -36.91
C SER A 379 -3.32 -49.92 -36.08
N GLY A 380 -2.00 -49.79 -35.87
CA GLY A 380 -1.36 -48.84 -34.96
C GLY A 380 -1.73 -47.36 -35.18
N GLN A 381 -2.69 -46.86 -34.40
CA GLN A 381 -2.86 -45.41 -34.19
C GLN A 381 -2.91 -44.98 -32.71
N PRO A 382 -2.03 -45.46 -31.79
CA PRO A 382 -1.97 -44.93 -30.43
C PRO A 382 -1.68 -43.43 -30.36
N ALA A 383 -1.05 -42.87 -31.41
CA ALA A 383 -0.76 -41.45 -31.55
C ALA A 383 -2.01 -40.55 -31.42
N ILE A 384 -3.18 -41.00 -31.93
CA ILE A 384 -4.43 -40.23 -31.83
C ILE A 384 -4.92 -40.19 -30.37
N ALA A 385 -4.80 -41.29 -29.65
CA ALA A 385 -5.17 -41.37 -28.24
C ALA A 385 -4.26 -40.47 -27.37
N GLY A 386 -2.96 -40.44 -27.68
CA GLY A 386 -1.99 -39.52 -27.06
C GLY A 386 -2.36 -38.05 -27.27
N LEU A 387 -2.75 -37.68 -28.50
CA LEU A 387 -3.20 -36.32 -28.84
C LEU A 387 -4.47 -35.93 -28.07
N VAL A 388 -5.47 -36.82 -27.98
CA VAL A 388 -6.72 -36.55 -27.26
C VAL A 388 -6.46 -36.31 -25.76
N VAL A 389 -5.52 -37.03 -25.16
CA VAL A 389 -5.12 -36.84 -23.75
C VAL A 389 -4.29 -35.58 -23.54
N ALA A 390 -3.52 -35.18 -24.55
CA ALA A 390 -2.77 -33.93 -24.51
C ALA A 390 -3.68 -32.69 -24.59
N LEU A 391 -4.85 -32.78 -25.24
CA LEU A 391 -5.76 -31.63 -25.43
C LEU A 391 -6.15 -30.91 -24.11
N PRO A 392 -6.57 -31.60 -23.03
CA PRO A 392 -6.77 -30.95 -21.73
C PRO A 392 -5.52 -30.30 -21.14
N ALA A 393 -4.34 -30.90 -21.34
CA ALA A 393 -3.06 -30.32 -20.89
C ALA A 393 -2.73 -29.05 -21.66
N THR A 394 -2.89 -29.09 -22.98
CA THR A 394 -2.71 -27.95 -23.88
C THR A 394 -3.71 -26.86 -23.54
N ALA A 395 -4.98 -27.19 -23.30
CA ALA A 395 -5.99 -26.22 -22.87
C ALA A 395 -5.64 -25.58 -21.52
N ALA A 396 -5.19 -26.36 -20.53
CA ALA A 396 -4.76 -25.84 -19.23
C ALA A 396 -3.56 -24.88 -19.35
N PHE A 397 -2.58 -25.19 -20.21
CA PHE A 397 -1.45 -24.32 -20.50
C PHE A 397 -1.87 -23.07 -21.29
N TRP A 398 -2.75 -23.22 -22.27
CA TRP A 398 -3.22 -22.13 -23.14
C TRP A 398 -4.18 -21.17 -22.44
N LEU A 399 -4.86 -21.64 -21.39
CA LEU A 399 -5.68 -20.81 -20.51
C LEU A 399 -4.84 -20.11 -19.42
N GLN A 400 -3.54 -20.41 -19.28
CA GLN A 400 -2.68 -19.74 -18.32
C GLN A 400 -2.57 -18.20 -18.55
N PRO A 401 -2.38 -17.70 -19.78
CA PRO A 401 -2.27 -16.25 -20.05
C PRO A 401 -3.56 -15.48 -19.77
N THR A 402 -4.73 -16.14 -19.85
CA THR A 402 -6.00 -15.51 -19.44
C THR A 402 -6.01 -15.12 -17.96
N PHE A 403 -5.12 -15.71 -17.13
CA PHE A 403 -4.96 -15.34 -15.73
C PHE A 403 -3.88 -14.25 -15.48
N GLU A 404 -3.16 -13.76 -16.49
CA GLU A 404 -1.95 -12.95 -16.24
C GLU A 404 -2.20 -11.45 -16.00
N LYS A 405 -3.19 -10.83 -16.63
CA LYS A 405 -3.36 -9.36 -16.54
C LYS A 405 -4.25 -8.89 -15.39
N ARG A 406 -5.09 -9.76 -14.83
CA ARG A 406 -6.06 -9.40 -13.78
C ARG A 406 -5.97 -10.27 -12.52
N ASP A 407 -5.36 -11.47 -12.59
CA ASP A 407 -5.34 -12.41 -11.45
C ASP A 407 -4.08 -12.39 -10.59
N LEU A 408 -3.28 -11.34 -10.68
CA LEU A 408 -2.11 -11.17 -9.82
C LEU A 408 -2.52 -11.20 -8.33
N VAL A 409 -3.65 -10.57 -7.98
CA VAL A 409 -4.13 -10.47 -6.59
C VAL A 409 -5.10 -11.61 -6.20
N THR A 410 -5.86 -12.14 -7.16
CA THR A 410 -7.14 -12.84 -6.88
C THR A 410 -7.04 -14.36 -6.97
N ALA A 411 -6.19 -14.91 -7.84
CA ALA A 411 -6.13 -16.35 -8.02
C ALA A 411 -5.57 -17.05 -6.76
N PRO A 412 -6.31 -18.01 -6.17
CA PRO A 412 -5.82 -18.85 -5.09
C PRO A 412 -4.70 -19.74 -5.60
N LEU A 413 -3.66 -19.92 -4.80
CA LEU A 413 -2.49 -20.76 -5.12
C LEU A 413 -2.91 -22.18 -5.54
N SER A 414 -3.96 -22.72 -4.91
CA SER A 414 -4.50 -24.05 -5.21
C SER A 414 -5.00 -24.19 -6.64
N SER A 415 -5.53 -23.13 -7.26
CA SER A 415 -5.97 -23.16 -8.66
C SER A 415 -4.78 -23.38 -9.60
N ARG A 416 -3.70 -22.62 -9.43
CA ARG A 416 -2.48 -22.76 -10.25
C ARG A 416 -1.80 -24.11 -10.04
N VAL A 417 -1.66 -24.54 -8.78
CA VAL A 417 -1.09 -25.86 -8.48
C VAL A 417 -1.97 -26.98 -9.05
N GLY A 418 -3.29 -26.85 -8.96
CA GLY A 418 -4.23 -27.81 -9.53
C GLY A 418 -4.16 -27.89 -11.05
N LEU A 419 -4.04 -26.75 -11.75
CA LEU A 419 -3.83 -26.68 -13.19
C LEU A 419 -2.51 -27.32 -13.61
N LEU A 420 -1.40 -26.95 -12.95
CA LEU A 420 -0.07 -27.52 -13.23
C LEU A 420 -0.04 -29.03 -12.99
N ALA A 421 -0.64 -29.49 -11.89
CA ALA A 421 -0.72 -30.92 -11.60
C ALA A 421 -1.59 -31.66 -12.64
N SER A 422 -2.76 -31.11 -12.99
CA SER A 422 -3.64 -31.74 -13.99
C SER A 422 -3.00 -31.78 -15.38
N GLY A 423 -2.36 -30.69 -15.79
CA GLY A 423 -1.61 -30.60 -17.05
C GLY A 423 -0.40 -31.54 -17.07
N GLY A 424 0.37 -31.59 -15.98
CA GLY A 424 1.51 -32.50 -15.85
C GLY A 424 1.10 -33.97 -15.90
N VAL A 425 0.01 -34.34 -15.23
CA VAL A 425 -0.55 -35.70 -15.27
C VAL A 425 -0.99 -36.07 -16.68
N ALA A 426 -1.68 -35.17 -17.38
CA ALA A 426 -2.12 -35.40 -18.76
C ALA A 426 -0.93 -35.50 -19.74
N TYR A 427 0.08 -34.65 -19.61
CA TYR A 427 1.29 -34.71 -20.44
C TYR A 427 2.09 -35.99 -20.21
N ALA A 428 2.30 -36.38 -18.95
CA ALA A 428 2.97 -37.64 -18.61
C ALA A 428 2.20 -38.83 -19.20
N SER A 429 0.87 -38.81 -19.11
CA SER A 429 0.01 -39.84 -19.70
C SER A 429 0.15 -39.92 -21.22
N ALA A 430 0.14 -38.78 -21.90
CA ALA A 430 0.34 -38.73 -23.35
C ALA A 430 1.73 -39.25 -23.76
N LEU A 431 2.79 -38.89 -23.02
CA LEU A 431 4.15 -39.37 -23.28
C LEU A 431 4.25 -40.89 -23.10
N LEU A 432 3.62 -41.44 -22.05
CA LEU A 432 3.57 -42.88 -21.82
C LEU A 432 2.90 -43.62 -22.99
N LEU A 433 1.84 -43.05 -23.58
CA LEU A 433 1.19 -43.61 -24.76
C LEU A 433 2.11 -43.61 -25.99
N VAL A 434 2.84 -42.53 -26.22
CA VAL A 434 3.80 -42.43 -27.34
C VAL A 434 4.94 -43.43 -27.16
N VAL A 435 5.46 -43.56 -25.93
CA VAL A 435 6.49 -44.56 -25.61
C VAL A 435 5.95 -45.97 -25.82
N ALA A 436 4.73 -46.26 -25.36
CA ALA A 436 4.10 -47.56 -25.59
C ALA A 436 4.00 -47.90 -27.08
N ASP A 437 3.62 -46.94 -27.92
CA ASP A 437 3.55 -47.11 -29.37
C ASP A 437 4.92 -47.42 -29.98
N ALA A 438 5.95 -46.67 -29.59
CA ALA A 438 7.30 -46.83 -30.10
C ALA A 438 7.92 -48.21 -29.80
N PHE A 439 7.47 -48.88 -28.73
CA PHE A 439 7.93 -50.21 -28.33
C PHE A 439 7.01 -51.34 -28.81
N SER A 440 6.10 -51.10 -29.77
CA SER A 440 5.20 -52.14 -30.29
C SER A 440 5.95 -53.22 -31.08
N PRO A 441 5.84 -54.52 -30.73
CA PRO A 441 4.97 -55.08 -29.69
C PRO A 441 5.54 -54.90 -28.27
N VAL A 442 4.73 -54.26 -27.41
CA VAL A 442 5.14 -53.95 -26.03
C VAL A 442 5.22 -55.24 -25.21
N PRO A 443 6.36 -55.52 -24.54
CA PRO A 443 6.46 -56.66 -23.63
C PRO A 443 5.37 -56.60 -22.55
N LYS A 444 4.68 -57.72 -22.29
CA LYS A 444 3.61 -57.79 -21.27
C LYS A 444 4.00 -57.15 -19.92
N PRO A 445 5.22 -57.36 -19.37
CA PRO A 445 5.62 -56.70 -18.12
C PRO A 445 5.63 -55.18 -18.21
N LEU A 446 6.10 -54.62 -19.33
CA LEU A 446 6.12 -53.18 -19.57
C LEU A 446 4.69 -52.63 -19.70
N LEU A 447 3.78 -53.36 -20.35
CA LEU A 447 2.37 -52.99 -20.46
C LEU A 447 1.70 -52.87 -19.07
N TRP A 448 1.95 -53.82 -18.16
CA TRP A 448 1.44 -53.78 -16.78
C TRP A 448 1.99 -52.59 -15.99
N VAL A 449 3.28 -52.27 -16.16
CA VAL A 449 3.89 -51.09 -15.52
C VAL A 449 3.25 -49.81 -16.04
N LEU A 450 3.11 -49.66 -17.37
CA LEU A 450 2.49 -48.49 -17.98
C LEU A 450 1.04 -48.30 -17.54
N GLN A 451 0.25 -49.38 -17.52
CA GLN A 451 -1.14 -49.36 -17.03
C GLN A 451 -1.21 -49.01 -15.53
N GLY A 452 -0.29 -49.53 -14.73
CA GLY A 452 -0.16 -49.19 -13.30
C GLY A 452 0.09 -47.70 -13.10
N ILE A 453 1.04 -47.12 -13.85
CA ILE A 453 1.34 -45.68 -13.80
C ILE A 453 0.12 -44.86 -14.23
N MET A 454 -0.54 -45.22 -15.33
CA MET A 454 -1.76 -44.56 -15.81
C MET A 454 -2.89 -44.59 -14.78
N THR A 455 -3.06 -45.72 -14.08
CA THR A 455 -4.07 -45.86 -13.03
C THR A 455 -3.76 -44.96 -11.82
N VAL A 456 -2.49 -44.87 -11.42
CA VAL A 456 -2.04 -43.97 -10.35
C VAL A 456 -2.26 -42.51 -10.75
N LEU A 457 -1.92 -42.14 -11.98
CA LEU A 457 -2.12 -40.81 -12.53
C LEU A 457 -3.61 -40.41 -12.59
N ALA A 458 -4.48 -41.33 -13.04
CA ALA A 458 -5.92 -41.14 -13.03
C ALA A 458 -6.46 -40.97 -11.59
N GLY A 459 -6.02 -41.82 -10.66
CA GLY A 459 -6.38 -41.71 -9.24
C GLY A 459 -5.95 -40.38 -8.62
N LEU A 460 -4.75 -39.89 -8.95
CA LEU A 460 -4.26 -38.60 -8.51
C LEU A 460 -5.11 -37.44 -9.07
N GLY A 461 -5.47 -37.49 -10.36
CA GLY A 461 -6.36 -36.52 -10.99
C GLY A 461 -7.73 -36.44 -10.31
N ILE A 462 -8.34 -37.61 -10.03
CA ILE A 462 -9.60 -37.70 -9.28
C ILE A 462 -9.45 -37.11 -7.88
N TYR A 463 -8.39 -37.48 -7.16
CA TYR A 463 -8.12 -36.98 -5.81
C TYR A 463 -8.02 -35.44 -5.78
N ILE A 464 -7.26 -34.85 -6.71
CA ILE A 464 -7.14 -33.39 -6.85
C ILE A 464 -8.49 -32.75 -7.13
N GLY A 465 -9.26 -33.30 -8.10
CA GLY A 465 -10.59 -32.81 -8.44
C GLY A 465 -11.54 -32.81 -7.25
N VAL A 466 -11.60 -33.92 -6.49
CA VAL A 466 -12.44 -34.03 -5.29
C VAL A 466 -12.02 -33.03 -4.22
N LYS A 467 -10.71 -32.87 -3.96
CA LYS A 467 -10.23 -31.90 -2.97
C LYS A 467 -10.58 -30.46 -3.36
N LEU A 468 -10.41 -30.09 -4.63
CA LEU A 468 -10.80 -28.77 -5.12
C LEU A 468 -12.32 -28.55 -5.04
N ALA A 469 -13.13 -29.57 -5.36
CA ALA A 469 -14.59 -29.50 -5.21
C ALA A 469 -15.02 -29.29 -3.75
N LEU A 470 -14.37 -29.95 -2.79
CA LEU A 470 -14.64 -29.75 -1.37
C LEU A 470 -14.28 -28.33 -0.90
N ILE A 471 -13.13 -27.80 -1.35
CA ILE A 471 -12.73 -26.41 -1.08
C ILE A 471 -13.73 -25.44 -1.69
N CYS A 472 -14.13 -25.66 -2.95
CA CYS A 472 -15.13 -24.84 -3.63
C CYS A 472 -16.47 -24.84 -2.86
N ARG A 473 -16.95 -26.02 -2.45
CA ARG A 473 -18.16 -26.17 -1.63
C ARG A 473 -18.06 -25.43 -0.30
N HIS A 474 -16.92 -25.53 0.39
CA HIS A 474 -16.68 -24.81 1.63
C HIS A 474 -16.74 -23.28 1.41
N ASN A 475 -16.06 -22.78 0.37
CA ASN A 475 -16.05 -21.35 0.03
C ASN A 475 -17.45 -20.85 -0.34
N ILE A 476 -18.24 -21.63 -1.09
CA ILE A 476 -19.65 -21.32 -1.39
C ILE A 476 -20.48 -21.23 -0.10
N ALA A 477 -20.31 -22.17 0.82
CA ALA A 477 -21.05 -22.20 2.07
C ALA A 477 -20.69 -20.98 2.95
N THR A 478 -19.39 -20.66 3.06
CA THR A 478 -18.90 -19.47 3.77
C THR A 478 -19.45 -18.20 3.13
N PHE A 479 -19.37 -18.06 1.81
CA PHE A 479 -19.92 -16.90 1.10
C PHE A 479 -21.43 -16.72 1.34
N ARG A 480 -22.22 -17.81 1.31
CA ARG A 480 -23.66 -17.77 1.61
C ARG A 480 -23.95 -17.34 3.05
N LYS A 481 -23.15 -17.78 4.03
CA LYS A 481 -23.27 -17.37 5.44
C LYS A 481 -22.97 -15.89 5.66
N ILE A 482 -22.08 -15.30 4.85
CA ILE A 482 -21.77 -13.86 4.95
C ILE A 482 -22.88 -13.05 4.23
N LYS A 483 -23.52 -13.61 3.20
CA LYS A 483 -24.58 -12.91 2.44
C LYS A 483 -25.92 -12.81 3.19
N ASN A 484 -26.26 -13.84 3.96
CA ASN A 484 -27.51 -13.91 4.74
C ASN A 484 -27.27 -13.34 6.14
#